data_AF-K9UGQ1-F1
#
_entry.id   AF-K9UGQ1-F1
#
_cell.length_a   1.000
_cell.length_b   1.000
_cell.length_c   1.000
_cell.angle_alpha   90.00
_cell.angle_beta   90.00
_cell.angle_gamma   90.00
#
_symmetry.space_group_name_H-M   'P 1'
#
loop_
_entity.id
_entity.type
_entity.pdbx_description
1 polymer ?
#
loop_
_entity_poly.entity_id
_entity_poly.type
_entity_poly.pdbx_seq_one_letter_code
_entity_poly.pdbx_strand_id
1 'polypeptide(L)'
;MGLLIIVGDLAEFLEGDENYNLDEPNEEDIEEYKEIYRALDRFLIRCGLPGHQEPEILEKIPYRGESDNFTYPCLHYLRRAYVYKRKGLTVRPFEGELASKDSLLAAEYNLQSLDSHLVYHSDCEGFYVPIDFTSPLIALEEDDVLGDIVGSSYGLLRELIELAPAIDILLNNGDLSEDKIANLIFDRHRDGHQFETERSVWFSLFEAARNSINYKTAIRFG
;
A
#
# COMPACT_ATOMS: atom_id res chain seq x y z
N MET A 1 -12.28 3.45 11.86
CA MET A 1 -12.56 3.01 10.48
C MET A 1 -11.41 2.11 10.06
N GLY A 2 -11.70 0.98 9.43
CA GLY A 2 -10.65 0.15 8.80
C GLY A 2 -10.05 0.91 7.62
N LEU A 3 -8.81 0.59 7.26
CA LEU A 3 -8.22 0.93 5.98
C LEU A 3 -8.30 -0.32 5.11
N LEU A 4 -8.98 -0.23 3.98
CA LEU A 4 -9.03 -1.28 2.98
C LEU A 4 -7.94 -1.02 1.93
N ILE A 5 -7.17 -2.05 1.63
CA ILE A 5 -6.18 -2.03 0.57
C ILE A 5 -6.61 -3.07 -0.46
N ILE A 6 -6.91 -2.61 -1.67
CA ILE A 6 -7.41 -3.47 -2.74
C ILE A 6 -6.41 -3.48 -3.89
N VAL A 7 -6.22 -4.63 -4.51
CA VAL A 7 -5.31 -4.83 -5.64
C VAL A 7 -6.11 -5.39 -6.81
N GLY A 8 -6.17 -4.66 -7.93
CA GLY A 8 -6.95 -5.13 -9.08
C GLY A 8 -8.45 -4.92 -8.94
N ASP A 9 -8.88 -3.89 -8.19
CA ASP A 9 -10.28 -3.73 -7.79
C ASP A 9 -11.26 -3.49 -8.96
N LEU A 10 -10.79 -3.01 -10.11
CA LEU A 10 -11.64 -2.86 -11.31
C LEU A 10 -12.09 -4.24 -11.80
N ALA A 11 -11.19 -5.21 -11.84
CA ALA A 11 -11.54 -6.56 -12.24
C ALA A 11 -12.50 -7.20 -11.23
N GLU A 12 -12.28 -6.99 -9.92
CA GLU A 12 -13.18 -7.49 -8.87
C GLU A 12 -14.56 -6.84 -8.95
N PHE A 13 -14.62 -5.52 -9.20
CA PHE A 13 -15.86 -4.79 -9.38
C PHE A 13 -16.65 -5.28 -10.60
N LEU A 14 -15.96 -5.55 -11.71
CA LEU A 14 -16.58 -6.03 -12.96
C LEU A 14 -17.03 -7.50 -12.89
N GLU A 15 -16.33 -8.35 -12.13
CA GLU A 15 -16.71 -9.76 -11.95
C GLU A 15 -18.02 -9.88 -11.15
N GLY A 16 -18.32 -8.87 -10.30
CA GLY A 16 -19.48 -8.86 -9.43
C GLY A 16 -19.24 -9.78 -8.23
N ASP A 17 -19.30 -9.22 -7.02
CA ASP A 17 -19.00 -10.03 -5.85
C ASP A 17 -20.21 -10.87 -5.41
N GLU A 18 -20.22 -12.15 -5.80
CA GLU A 18 -21.20 -13.13 -5.31
C GLU A 18 -21.26 -13.19 -3.76
N ASN A 19 -20.21 -12.77 -3.04
CA ASN A 19 -20.14 -12.81 -1.58
C ASN A 19 -20.76 -11.58 -0.90
N TYR A 20 -20.85 -10.43 -1.58
CA TYR A 20 -21.34 -9.19 -0.97
C TYR A 20 -22.77 -8.84 -1.36
N ASN A 21 -23.42 -9.67 -2.20
CA ASN A 21 -24.85 -9.55 -2.52
C ASN A 21 -25.20 -8.15 -3.05
N LEU A 22 -24.25 -7.53 -3.76
CA LEU A 22 -24.44 -6.28 -4.48
C LEU A 22 -25.11 -6.61 -5.80
N ASP A 23 -26.07 -5.79 -6.22
CA ASP A 23 -26.63 -5.89 -7.57
C ASP A 23 -25.47 -5.77 -8.58
N GLU A 24 -25.51 -6.54 -9.67
CA GLU A 24 -24.54 -6.38 -10.77
C GLU A 24 -24.47 -4.88 -11.12
N PRO A 25 -23.25 -4.28 -11.14
CA PRO A 25 -23.14 -2.85 -11.38
C PRO A 25 -23.72 -2.52 -12.74
N ASN A 26 -24.51 -1.46 -12.81
CA ASN A 26 -25.12 -1.06 -14.07
C ASN A 26 -24.07 -0.40 -14.99
N GLU A 27 -24.41 -0.17 -16.26
CA GLU A 27 -23.46 0.42 -17.23
C GLU A 27 -22.92 1.80 -16.81
N GLU A 28 -23.72 2.60 -16.09
CA GLU A 28 -23.32 3.91 -15.55
C GLU A 28 -22.28 3.74 -14.44
N ASP A 29 -22.54 2.86 -13.47
CA ASP A 29 -21.61 2.56 -12.37
C ASP A 29 -20.26 2.04 -12.90
N ILE A 30 -20.30 1.17 -13.92
CA ILE A 30 -19.09 0.64 -14.57
C ILE A 30 -18.29 1.76 -15.23
N GLU A 31 -18.95 2.66 -15.96
CA GLU A 31 -18.26 3.75 -16.65
C GLU A 31 -17.67 4.77 -15.68
N GLU A 32 -18.38 5.09 -14.60
CA GLU A 32 -17.86 5.94 -13.51
C GLU A 32 -16.62 5.30 -12.85
N TYR A 33 -16.67 3.99 -12.57
CA TYR A 33 -15.54 3.28 -11.95
C TYR A 33 -14.33 3.21 -12.88
N LYS A 34 -14.54 2.98 -14.18
CA LYS A 34 -13.47 3.01 -15.18
C LYS A 34 -12.85 4.40 -15.30
N GLU A 35 -13.64 5.46 -15.13
CA GLU A 35 -13.14 6.83 -15.25
C GLU A 35 -12.12 7.18 -14.16
N ILE A 36 -12.23 6.61 -12.96
CA ILE A 36 -11.21 6.73 -11.90
C ILE A 36 -9.82 6.34 -12.45
N TYR A 37 -9.75 5.22 -13.15
CA TYR A 37 -8.51 4.71 -13.73
C TYR A 37 -8.05 5.47 -14.97
N ARG A 38 -8.99 6.01 -15.77
CA ARG A 38 -8.63 6.88 -16.90
C ARG A 38 -8.08 8.22 -16.43
N ALA A 39 -8.58 8.77 -15.33
CA ALA A 39 -8.02 9.97 -14.71
C ALA A 39 -6.58 9.72 -14.24
N LEU A 40 -6.36 8.61 -13.52
CA LEU A 40 -5.03 8.17 -13.11
C LEU A 40 -4.07 7.98 -14.30
N ASP A 41 -4.51 7.33 -15.37
CA ASP A 41 -3.72 7.15 -16.60
C ASP A 41 -3.28 8.49 -17.21
N ARG A 42 -4.23 9.42 -17.42
CA ARG A 42 -3.96 10.75 -17.96
C ARG A 42 -2.98 11.52 -17.09
N PHE A 43 -3.14 11.44 -15.77
CA PHE A 43 -2.24 12.07 -14.80
C PHE A 43 -0.81 11.53 -14.94
N LEU A 44 -0.63 10.21 -14.97
CA LEU A 44 0.68 9.57 -15.13
C LEU A 44 1.37 9.99 -16.44
N ILE A 45 0.62 10.01 -17.55
CA ILE A 45 1.13 10.44 -18.85
C ILE A 45 1.57 11.92 -18.81
N ARG A 46 0.77 12.80 -18.19
CA ARG A 46 1.11 14.21 -18.00
C ARG A 46 2.39 14.39 -17.19
N CYS A 47 2.63 13.53 -16.19
CA CYS A 47 3.87 13.48 -15.42
C CYS A 47 5.05 12.88 -16.19
N GLY A 48 4.88 12.48 -17.45
CA GLY A 48 5.93 11.91 -18.30
C GLY A 48 6.18 10.42 -18.07
N LEU A 49 5.27 9.71 -17.42
CA LEU A 49 5.31 8.26 -17.22
C LEU A 49 4.52 7.52 -18.32
N PRO A 50 4.67 6.19 -18.46
CA PRO A 50 4.02 5.42 -19.53
C PRO A 50 2.48 5.38 -19.53
N GLY A 51 1.81 5.89 -18.50
CA GLY A 51 0.39 5.64 -18.26
C GLY A 51 0.15 4.27 -17.60
N HIS A 52 -1.06 4.07 -17.09
CA HIS A 52 -1.50 2.85 -16.42
C HIS A 52 -2.91 2.48 -16.87
N GLN A 53 -3.06 1.30 -17.45
CA GLN A 53 -4.36 0.72 -17.78
C GLN A 53 -4.66 -0.38 -16.76
N GLU A 54 -5.63 -0.14 -15.89
CA GLU A 54 -6.06 -1.13 -14.92
C GLU A 54 -6.68 -2.34 -15.64
N PRO A 55 -6.27 -3.57 -15.32
CA PRO A 55 -6.86 -4.76 -15.92
C PRO A 55 -8.34 -4.89 -15.58
N GLU A 56 -9.17 -5.11 -16.60
CA GLU A 56 -10.60 -5.41 -16.44
C GLU A 56 -10.86 -6.89 -16.11
N ILE A 57 -9.85 -7.75 -16.30
CA ILE A 57 -9.91 -9.19 -16.04
C ILE A 57 -8.63 -9.57 -15.30
N LEU A 58 -8.78 -10.26 -14.17
CA LEU A 58 -7.66 -10.74 -13.38
C LEU A 58 -7.66 -12.27 -13.29
N GLU A 59 -6.47 -12.85 -13.36
CA GLU A 59 -6.29 -14.22 -12.89
C GLU A 59 -6.37 -14.24 -11.36
N LYS A 60 -6.87 -15.36 -10.80
CA LYS A 60 -6.94 -15.51 -9.34
C LYS A 60 -5.56 -15.33 -8.70
N ILE A 61 -5.42 -14.28 -7.88
CA ILE A 61 -4.21 -14.03 -7.11
C ILE A 61 -4.03 -15.14 -6.08
N PRO A 62 -2.87 -15.82 -6.03
CA PRO A 62 -2.58 -16.81 -5.01
C PRO A 62 -2.66 -16.20 -3.61
N TYR A 63 -3.54 -16.74 -2.78
CA TYR A 63 -3.65 -16.37 -1.39
C TYR A 63 -2.37 -16.77 -0.64
N ARG A 64 -1.63 -15.78 -0.13
CA ARG A 64 -0.44 -15.97 0.71
C ARG A 64 -0.67 -15.54 2.16
N GLY A 65 -1.92 -15.30 2.57
CA GLY A 65 -2.29 -14.89 3.92
C GLY A 65 -3.22 -13.68 3.91
N GLU A 66 -4.23 -13.69 4.78
CA GLU A 66 -5.22 -12.61 4.95
C GLU A 66 -4.52 -11.35 5.40
N SER A 67 -4.69 -10.24 4.68
CA SER A 67 -4.08 -8.99 5.12
C SER A 67 -4.68 -7.72 4.53
N ASP A 68 -5.94 -7.75 4.10
CA ASP A 68 -6.48 -6.61 3.34
C ASP A 68 -7.06 -5.51 4.24
N ASN A 69 -7.03 -5.71 5.56
CA ASN A 69 -7.62 -4.78 6.53
C ASN A 69 -6.76 -4.60 7.78
N PHE A 70 -6.38 -3.36 8.06
CA PHE A 70 -5.90 -2.92 9.37
C PHE A 70 -6.50 -1.56 9.72
N THR A 71 -6.53 -1.18 11.00
CA THR A 71 -7.08 0.13 11.35
C THR A 71 -6.16 1.24 10.87
N TYR A 72 -6.72 2.35 10.37
CA TYR A 72 -6.00 3.52 9.90
C TYR A 72 -4.78 3.92 10.77
N PRO A 73 -4.87 3.98 12.12
CA PRO A 73 -3.73 4.36 12.94
C PRO A 73 -2.50 3.44 12.83
N CYS A 74 -2.69 2.17 12.43
CA CYS A 74 -1.62 1.19 12.32
C CYS A 74 -0.57 1.59 11.27
N LEU A 75 -0.96 2.31 10.21
CA LEU A 75 -0.04 2.74 9.16
C LEU A 75 1.10 3.63 9.71
N HIS A 76 0.80 4.48 10.69
CA HIS A 76 1.79 5.37 11.29
C HIS A 76 2.86 4.61 12.09
N TYR A 77 2.59 3.41 12.60
CA TYR A 77 3.59 2.60 13.30
C TYR A 77 4.67 2.15 12.32
N LEU A 78 4.25 1.65 11.15
CA LEU A 78 5.19 1.24 10.10
C LEU A 78 5.99 2.43 9.56
N ARG A 79 5.32 3.55 9.28
CA ARG A 79 5.98 4.77 8.80
C ARG A 79 6.98 5.33 9.81
N ARG A 80 6.63 5.33 11.10
CA ARG A 80 7.56 5.69 12.17
C ARG A 80 8.79 4.80 12.13
N ALA A 81 8.62 3.48 12.08
CA ALA A 81 9.74 2.54 12.00
C ALA A 81 10.63 2.85 10.78
N TYR A 82 10.02 3.15 9.63
CA TYR A 82 10.77 3.53 8.43
C TYR A 82 11.54 4.84 8.58
N VAL A 83 10.94 5.89 9.14
CA VAL A 83 11.63 7.17 9.39
C VAL A 83 12.84 6.98 10.31
N TYR A 84 12.72 6.19 11.38
CA TYR A 84 13.86 5.89 12.26
C TYR A 84 14.96 5.14 11.50
N LYS A 85 14.58 4.14 10.71
CA LYS A 85 15.50 3.37 9.86
C LYS A 85 16.25 4.28 8.88
N ARG A 86 15.56 5.15 8.14
CA ARG A 86 16.15 6.11 7.19
C ARG A 86 17.14 7.06 7.85
N LYS A 87 16.87 7.48 9.09
CA LYS A 87 17.77 8.34 9.88
C LYS A 87 18.92 7.59 10.54
N GLY A 88 19.07 6.29 10.29
CA GLY A 88 20.12 5.45 10.90
C GLY A 88 19.92 5.22 12.40
N LEU A 89 18.70 5.41 12.91
CA LEU A 89 18.35 5.22 14.31
C LEU A 89 17.85 3.79 14.53
N THR A 90 18.02 3.29 15.76
CA THR A 90 17.45 2.01 16.17
C THR A 90 15.92 2.10 16.19
N VAL A 91 15.26 1.26 15.40
CA VAL A 91 13.81 1.06 15.49
C VAL A 91 13.50 0.36 16.81
N ARG A 92 12.61 0.95 17.60
CA ARG A 92 12.15 0.40 18.88
C ARG A 92 10.63 0.26 18.86
N PRO A 93 10.09 -0.74 19.58
CA PRO A 93 8.66 -0.86 19.82
C PRO A 93 8.08 0.48 20.25
N PHE A 94 6.89 0.80 19.77
CA PHE A 94 6.23 2.03 20.14
C PHE A 94 5.67 1.94 21.57
N GLU A 95 6.10 2.84 22.45
CA GLU A 95 5.68 2.88 23.87
C GLU A 95 4.75 4.08 24.17
N GLY A 96 4.36 4.86 23.16
CA GLY A 96 3.51 6.05 23.33
C GLY A 96 2.02 5.78 23.16
N GLU A 97 1.21 6.85 23.18
CA GLU A 97 -0.25 6.73 22.98
C GLU A 97 -0.62 6.53 21.50
N LEU A 98 -0.01 7.30 20.58
CA LEU A 98 -0.30 7.27 19.14
C LEU A 98 0.97 7.49 18.32
N ALA A 99 1.30 6.55 17.43
CA ALA A 99 2.50 6.64 16.58
C ALA A 99 2.49 7.87 15.67
N SER A 100 1.30 8.37 15.28
CA SER A 100 1.13 9.60 14.51
C SER A 100 1.60 10.88 15.23
N LYS A 101 1.79 10.83 16.56
CA LYS A 101 2.32 11.94 17.36
C LYS A 101 3.83 11.83 17.61
N ASP A 102 4.51 10.82 17.06
CA ASP A 102 5.97 10.72 17.16
C ASP A 102 6.62 11.95 16.53
N SER A 103 7.54 12.59 17.25
CA SER A 103 8.12 13.87 16.84
C SER A 103 9.02 13.76 15.62
N LEU A 104 9.67 12.61 15.39
CA LEU A 104 10.47 12.40 14.20
C LEU A 104 9.60 12.14 12.98
N LEU A 105 8.53 11.36 13.14
CA LEU A 105 7.56 11.15 12.06
C LEU A 105 6.86 12.48 11.69
N ALA A 106 6.42 13.25 12.69
CA ALA A 106 5.82 14.56 12.47
C ALA A 106 6.79 15.55 11.81
N ALA A 107 8.08 15.54 12.20
CA ALA A 107 9.10 16.36 11.54
C ALA A 107 9.29 15.94 10.08
N GLU A 108 9.26 14.64 9.78
CA GLU A 108 9.38 14.11 8.42
C GLU A 108 8.20 14.56 7.53
N TYR A 109 6.96 14.53 8.04
CA TYR A 109 5.79 15.01 7.30
C TYR A 109 5.84 16.52 6.97
N ASN A 110 6.59 17.31 7.73
CA ASN A 110 6.78 18.73 7.46
C ASN A 110 7.87 19.01 6.42
N LEU A 111 8.60 17.99 5.96
CA LEU A 111 9.56 18.12 4.87
C LEU A 111 8.83 18.12 3.52
N GLN A 112 9.30 18.96 2.59
CA GLN A 112 8.78 19.04 1.22
C GLN A 112 9.53 18.12 0.24
N SER A 113 10.25 17.11 0.73
CA SER A 113 11.19 16.32 -0.08
C SER A 113 10.54 15.21 -0.90
N LEU A 114 9.33 14.74 -0.56
CA LEU A 114 8.60 13.64 -1.23
C LEU A 114 9.55 12.53 -1.74
N ASP A 115 10.33 11.98 -0.83
CA ASP A 115 11.43 11.06 -1.15
C ASP A 115 11.19 9.64 -0.60
N SER A 116 9.94 9.36 -0.19
CA SER A 116 9.50 8.05 0.28
C SER A 116 8.07 7.78 -0.13
N HIS A 117 7.86 6.67 -0.82
CA HIS A 117 6.55 6.15 -1.20
C HIS A 117 5.74 5.67 0.01
N LEU A 118 6.39 5.09 1.02
CA LEU A 118 5.72 4.64 2.24
C LEU A 118 5.29 5.80 3.15
N VAL A 119 6.14 6.82 3.32
CA VAL A 119 5.88 7.94 4.24
C VAL A 119 4.93 8.95 3.62
N TYR A 120 5.18 9.35 2.37
CA TYR A 120 4.43 10.40 1.69
C TYR A 120 3.41 9.77 0.74
N HIS A 121 2.41 9.12 1.31
CA HIS A 121 1.20 8.69 0.63
C HIS A 121 0.02 9.08 1.53
N SER A 122 -1.14 9.32 0.96
CA SER A 122 -2.32 9.59 1.78
C SER A 122 -2.68 8.38 2.65
N ASP A 123 -3.30 8.64 3.78
CA ASP A 123 -3.48 7.63 4.82
C ASP A 123 -4.70 6.73 4.55
N CYS A 124 -5.66 7.19 3.76
CA CYS A 124 -6.95 6.52 3.53
C CYS A 124 -7.47 6.54 2.10
N GLU A 125 -6.77 7.20 1.19
CA GLU A 125 -7.21 7.36 -0.20
C GLU A 125 -5.98 7.54 -1.08
N GLY A 126 -6.01 7.06 -2.32
CA GLY A 126 -4.89 7.20 -3.25
C GLY A 126 -4.45 5.87 -3.84
N PHE A 127 -3.38 5.96 -4.63
CA PHE A 127 -2.90 4.85 -5.45
C PHE A 127 -1.41 4.59 -5.27
N TYR A 128 -1.04 3.30 -5.29
CA TYR A 128 0.26 2.88 -5.81
C TYR A 128 0.07 2.22 -7.17
N VAL A 129 0.89 2.58 -8.15
CA VAL A 129 0.80 2.04 -9.51
C VAL A 129 2.00 1.14 -9.85
N PRO A 130 1.83 0.14 -10.73
CA PRO A 130 2.87 -0.82 -11.11
C PRO A 130 3.86 -0.22 -12.13
N ILE A 131 4.32 1.00 -11.86
CA ILE A 131 5.28 1.76 -12.67
C ILE A 131 6.41 2.18 -11.74
N ASP A 132 7.65 2.00 -12.17
CA ASP A 132 8.82 2.38 -11.38
C ASP A 132 9.18 3.86 -11.60
N PHE A 133 9.08 4.65 -10.52
CA PHE A 133 9.53 6.04 -10.49
C PHE A 133 10.04 6.42 -9.09
N THR A 134 10.91 7.43 -9.04
CA THR A 134 11.75 7.69 -7.86
C THR A 134 10.97 8.27 -6.68
N SER A 135 10.14 9.29 -6.91
CA SER A 135 9.47 10.07 -5.87
C SER A 135 7.96 10.07 -6.08
N PRO A 136 7.13 10.00 -5.02
CA PRO A 136 5.68 10.16 -5.13
C PRO A 136 5.27 11.40 -5.92
N LEU A 137 4.17 11.28 -6.65
CA LEU A 137 3.62 12.36 -7.47
C LEU A 137 2.45 13.01 -6.75
N ILE A 138 2.40 14.33 -6.76
CA ILE A 138 1.26 15.09 -6.22
C ILE A 138 0.25 15.30 -7.35
N ALA A 139 -0.98 14.82 -7.16
CA ALA A 139 -2.12 15.18 -7.98
C ALA A 139 -2.75 16.47 -7.44
N LEU A 140 -3.16 17.35 -8.36
CA LEU A 140 -3.93 18.54 -8.03
C LEU A 140 -5.42 18.25 -8.25
N GLU A 141 -6.29 19.11 -7.71
CA GLU A 141 -7.74 19.00 -7.88
C GLU A 141 -8.16 18.88 -9.36
N GLU A 142 -7.46 19.57 -10.26
CA GLU A 142 -7.70 19.54 -11.71
C GLU A 142 -7.31 18.24 -12.43
N ASP A 143 -6.61 17.33 -11.73
CA ASP A 143 -6.20 16.04 -12.29
C ASP A 143 -7.29 14.97 -12.15
N ASP A 144 -8.33 15.21 -11.33
CA ASP A 144 -9.42 14.28 -11.03
C ASP A 144 -8.94 12.89 -10.54
N VAL A 145 -7.72 12.81 -10.00
CA VAL A 145 -7.18 11.58 -9.41
C VAL A 145 -7.70 11.42 -8.00
N LEU A 146 -8.16 10.21 -7.66
CA LEU A 146 -8.58 9.88 -6.30
C LEU A 146 -7.37 10.01 -5.34
N GLY A 147 -7.50 10.87 -4.34
CA GLY A 147 -6.43 11.22 -3.40
C GLY A 147 -5.33 12.10 -4.00
N ASP A 148 -4.55 12.75 -3.12
CA ASP A 148 -3.59 13.78 -3.54
C ASP A 148 -2.22 13.24 -3.95
N ILE A 149 -1.90 11.97 -3.64
CA ILE A 149 -0.56 11.41 -3.84
C ILE A 149 -0.64 10.05 -4.50
N VAL A 150 0.12 9.90 -5.60
CA VAL A 150 0.31 8.63 -6.31
C VAL A 150 1.73 8.11 -6.06
N GLY A 151 1.81 6.91 -5.49
CA GLY A 151 3.05 6.19 -5.22
C GLY A 151 3.39 5.15 -6.30
N SER A 152 4.62 4.66 -6.27
CA SER A 152 5.10 3.55 -7.08
C SER A 152 5.05 2.26 -6.26
N SER A 153 4.42 1.20 -6.78
CA SER A 153 4.47 -0.12 -6.14
C SER A 153 5.90 -0.67 -6.06
N TYR A 154 6.75 -0.35 -7.05
CA TYR A 154 8.17 -0.69 -7.02
C TYR A 154 8.93 0.11 -5.95
N GLY A 155 8.64 1.41 -5.85
CA GLY A 155 9.17 2.28 -4.80
C GLY A 155 8.81 1.76 -3.41
N LEU A 156 7.51 1.58 -3.17
CA LEU A 156 6.98 1.02 -1.92
C LEU A 156 7.64 -0.32 -1.57
N LEU A 157 7.72 -1.26 -2.53
CA LEU A 157 8.32 -2.57 -2.29
C LEU A 157 9.80 -2.47 -1.88
N ARG A 158 10.59 -1.59 -2.51
CA ARG A 158 12.00 -1.36 -2.12
C ARG A 158 12.10 -0.87 -0.68
N GLU A 159 11.27 0.08 -0.29
CA GLU A 159 11.26 0.66 1.06
C GLU A 159 10.85 -0.37 2.12
N LEU A 160 9.86 -1.21 1.79
CA LEU A 160 9.45 -2.33 2.65
C LEU A 160 10.59 -3.36 2.80
N ILE A 161 11.26 -3.74 1.72
CA ILE A 161 12.41 -4.66 1.78
C ILE A 161 13.54 -4.08 2.65
N GLU A 162 13.82 -2.78 2.54
CA GLU A 162 14.83 -2.11 3.37
C GLU A 162 14.46 -2.10 4.86
N LEU A 163 13.17 -1.89 5.17
CA LEU A 163 12.65 -1.83 6.53
C LEU A 163 12.61 -3.20 7.22
N ALA A 164 12.34 -4.27 6.47
CA ALA A 164 12.05 -5.59 7.00
C ALA A 164 13.00 -6.07 8.12
N PRO A 165 14.33 -5.97 8.01
CA PRO A 165 15.23 -6.42 9.06
C PRO A 165 15.14 -5.61 10.36
N ALA A 166 14.70 -4.35 10.29
CA ALA A 166 14.59 -3.48 11.48
C ALA A 166 13.33 -3.76 12.31
N ILE A 167 12.38 -4.53 11.77
CA ILE A 167 11.17 -5.01 12.45
C ILE A 167 11.16 -6.55 12.56
N ASP A 168 12.35 -7.14 12.57
CA ASP A 168 12.63 -8.57 12.73
C ASP A 168 12.06 -9.48 11.61
N ILE A 169 11.83 -8.95 10.41
CA ILE A 169 11.40 -9.74 9.24
C ILE A 169 12.64 -10.13 8.43
N LEU A 170 12.81 -11.44 8.23
CA LEU A 170 13.90 -12.00 7.45
C LEU A 170 13.43 -12.35 6.05
N LEU A 171 14.00 -11.69 5.05
CA LEU A 171 13.76 -11.94 3.63
C LEU A 171 14.88 -12.80 3.03
N ASN A 172 14.54 -13.61 2.03
CA ASN A 172 15.46 -14.35 1.20
C ASN A 172 15.42 -13.75 -0.22
N ASN A 173 16.52 -13.14 -0.65
CA ASN A 173 16.61 -12.43 -1.94
C ASN A 173 15.48 -11.42 -2.20
N GLY A 174 15.02 -10.72 -1.15
CA GLY A 174 13.95 -9.72 -1.25
C GLY A 174 12.52 -10.26 -1.18
N ASP A 175 12.32 -11.59 -1.04
CA ASP A 175 11.00 -12.20 -0.86
C ASP A 175 10.92 -13.02 0.44
N LEU A 176 9.70 -13.33 0.86
CA LEU A 176 9.42 -14.28 1.94
C LEU A 176 9.40 -15.71 1.39
N SER A 177 10.09 -16.63 2.07
CA SER A 177 9.89 -18.07 1.81
C SER A 177 8.54 -18.54 2.40
N GLU A 178 7.99 -19.63 1.89
CA GLU A 178 6.71 -20.20 2.38
C GLU A 178 6.69 -20.40 3.91
N ASP A 179 7.77 -20.93 4.48
CA ASP A 179 7.90 -21.09 5.93
C ASP A 179 7.84 -19.75 6.70
N LYS A 180 8.34 -18.65 6.11
CA LYS A 180 8.32 -17.32 6.75
C LYS A 180 6.95 -16.68 6.66
N ILE A 181 6.23 -16.89 5.57
CA ILE A 181 4.83 -16.51 5.42
C ILE A 181 4.00 -17.21 6.49
N ALA A 182 4.13 -18.53 6.62
CA ALA A 182 3.42 -19.32 7.62
C ALA A 182 3.71 -18.83 9.04
N ASN A 183 4.98 -18.52 9.36
CA ASN A 183 5.35 -17.95 10.65
C ASN A 183 4.76 -16.55 10.89
N LEU A 184 4.76 -15.66 9.89
CA LEU A 184 4.16 -14.32 10.03
C LEU A 184 2.65 -14.39 10.27
N ILE A 185 1.94 -15.26 9.55
CA ILE A 185 0.52 -15.51 9.76
C ILE A 185 0.30 -16.13 11.15
N PHE A 186 1.10 -17.11 11.53
CA PHE A 186 0.97 -17.78 12.83
C PHE A 186 1.28 -16.84 14.01
N ASP A 187 2.32 -16.01 13.90
CA ASP A 187 2.71 -15.02 14.89
C ASP A 187 1.63 -13.94 15.07
N ARG A 188 0.89 -13.56 14.01
CA ARG A 188 -0.27 -12.65 14.13
C ARG A 188 -1.37 -13.20 15.04
N HIS A 189 -1.51 -14.51 15.14
CA HIS A 189 -2.53 -15.16 15.98
C HIS A 189 -2.05 -15.47 17.40
N ARG A 190 -0.76 -15.23 17.69
CA ARG A 190 -0.18 -15.30 19.04
C ARG A 190 0.23 -13.91 19.47
N ASP A 191 -0.54 -13.31 20.37
CA ASP A 191 -0.16 -12.08 21.08
C ASP A 191 1.33 -12.12 21.49
N GLY A 192 2.09 -11.06 21.16
CA GLY A 192 3.34 -10.76 21.88
C GLY A 192 4.60 -10.49 21.08
N HIS A 193 4.57 -10.33 19.75
CA HIS A 193 5.74 -9.76 19.06
C HIS A 193 5.81 -8.25 19.33
N GLN A 194 6.99 -7.74 19.69
CA GLN A 194 7.21 -6.32 20.00
C GLN A 194 6.95 -5.33 18.84
N PHE A 195 6.73 -5.86 17.63
CA PHE A 195 6.50 -5.13 16.37
C PHE A 195 5.28 -5.68 15.64
N GLU A 196 4.32 -6.25 16.37
CA GLU A 196 3.16 -6.94 15.79
C GLU A 196 2.40 -6.04 14.80
N THR A 197 2.14 -4.79 15.17
CA THR A 197 1.45 -3.82 14.30
C THR A 197 2.25 -3.51 13.05
N GLU A 198 3.54 -3.17 13.20
CA GLU A 198 4.41 -2.88 12.05
C GLU A 198 4.51 -4.07 11.11
N ARG A 199 4.75 -5.28 11.63
CA ARG A 199 4.87 -6.50 10.82
C ARG A 199 3.57 -6.82 10.11
N SER A 200 2.44 -6.59 10.78
CA SER A 200 1.11 -6.78 10.21
C SER A 200 0.87 -5.86 9.02
N VAL A 201 1.10 -4.56 9.18
CA VAL A 201 0.94 -3.57 8.09
C VAL A 201 1.97 -3.79 6.99
N TRP A 202 3.22 -4.12 7.36
CA TRP A 202 4.29 -4.42 6.42
C TRP A 202 3.89 -5.58 5.50
N PHE A 203 3.35 -6.66 6.06
CA PHE A 203 2.96 -7.85 5.30
C PHE A 203 1.85 -7.52 4.29
N SER A 204 0.83 -6.77 4.73
CA SER A 204 -0.24 -6.28 3.86
C SER A 204 0.29 -5.48 2.66
N LEU A 205 1.11 -4.46 2.92
CA LEU A 205 1.64 -3.61 1.86
C LEU A 205 2.65 -4.36 0.98
N PHE A 206 3.41 -5.29 1.56
CA PHE A 206 4.39 -6.09 0.83
C PHE A 206 3.70 -7.00 -0.18
N GLU A 207 2.69 -7.76 0.24
CA GLU A 207 1.93 -8.62 -0.66
C GLU A 207 1.13 -7.79 -1.68
N ALA A 208 0.54 -6.66 -1.28
CA ALA A 208 -0.16 -5.77 -2.19
C ALA A 208 0.76 -5.21 -3.28
N ALA A 209 1.95 -4.72 -2.91
CA ALA A 209 2.94 -4.22 -3.86
C ALA A 209 3.47 -5.33 -4.78
N ARG A 210 3.73 -6.53 -4.25
CA ARG A 210 4.17 -7.67 -5.06
C ARG A 210 3.10 -8.08 -6.07
N ASN A 211 1.83 -8.12 -5.66
CA ASN A 211 0.71 -8.47 -6.52
C ASN A 211 0.46 -7.39 -7.57
N SER A 212 0.44 -6.11 -7.18
CA SER A 212 0.37 -4.97 -8.10
C SER A 212 1.40 -5.08 -9.22
N ILE A 213 2.66 -5.38 -8.88
CA ILE A 213 3.74 -5.54 -9.87
C ILE A 213 3.52 -6.76 -10.77
N ASN A 214 3.19 -7.92 -10.19
CA ASN A 214 3.09 -9.18 -10.94
C ASN A 214 1.88 -9.19 -11.88
N TYR A 215 0.75 -8.63 -11.44
CA TYR A 215 -0.52 -8.63 -12.16
C TYR A 215 -0.78 -7.32 -12.90
N LYS A 216 0.14 -6.35 -12.79
CA LYS A 216 0.05 -5.02 -13.40
C LYS A 216 -1.24 -4.30 -13.02
N THR A 217 -1.56 -4.34 -11.73
CA THR A 217 -2.72 -3.65 -11.16
C THR A 217 -2.28 -2.53 -10.26
N ALA A 218 -3.13 -1.53 -10.07
CA ALA A 218 -2.95 -0.54 -9.02
C ALA A 218 -3.27 -1.15 -7.65
N ILE A 219 -2.73 -0.53 -6.62
CA ILE A 219 -3.20 -0.67 -5.24
C ILE A 219 -4.05 0.56 -4.95
N ARG A 220 -5.33 0.39 -4.59
CA ARG A 220 -6.18 1.49 -4.14
C ARG A 220 -6.40 1.44 -2.63
N PHE A 221 -6.33 2.61 -2.00
CA PHE A 221 -6.72 2.81 -0.60
C PHE A 221 -8.16 3.31 -0.55
N GLY A 222 -8.99 2.73 0.33
CA GLY A 222 -10.39 3.13 0.53
C GLY A 222 -11.05 2.51 1.75
#